data_AF-Q7NYN3-F1
#
_entry.id   AF-Q7NYN3-F1
#
_cell.length_a   1.000
_cell.length_b   1.000
_cell.length_c   1.000
_cell.angle_alpha   90.00
_cell.angle_beta   90.00
_cell.angle_gamma   90.00
#
_symmetry.space_group_name_H-M   'P 1'
#
loop_
_entity.id
_entity.type
_entity.pdbx_description
1 polymer ?
#
loop_
_entity_poly.entity_id
_entity_poly.type
_entity_poly.pdbx_seq_one_letter_code
_entity_poly.pdbx_strand_id
1 'polypeptide(L)'
;MKMEIQLTSFYSHGDERRFFQGLDDIDCIENVKGIGRGLAFDINLNRFSKEKVFEFIALLWRYQIDLTPIRLLAERRKKFAWLRENQYYWHECMYPPNSKHDSENANITSSID
;
A
#
# COMPACT_ATOMS: atom_id res chain seq x y z
N MET A 1 -8.17 -4.57 -9.26
CA MET A 1 -6.71 -4.83 -9.23
C MET A 1 -6.45 -5.69 -8.02
N LYS A 2 -5.83 -6.86 -8.21
CA LYS A 2 -5.48 -7.74 -7.08
C LYS A 2 -4.34 -7.14 -6.27
N MET A 3 -4.47 -7.21 -4.95
CA MET A 3 -3.46 -6.83 -3.98
C MET A 3 -3.39 -7.88 -2.87
N GLU A 4 -2.20 -8.07 -2.33
CA GLU A 4 -1.94 -8.94 -1.20
C GLU A 4 -1.16 -8.16 -0.15
N ILE A 5 -1.55 -8.34 1.11
CA ILE A 5 -0.87 -7.76 2.27
C ILE A 5 -0.61 -8.85 3.31
N GLN A 6 0.48 -8.71 4.06
CA GLN A 6 0.75 -9.56 5.22
C GLN A 6 0.19 -8.88 6.47
N LEU A 7 -0.58 -9.62 7.27
CA LEU A 7 -1.12 -9.11 8.52
C LEU A 7 -0.05 -9.16 9.61
N THR A 8 -0.14 -8.22 10.53
CA THR A 8 0.63 -8.18 11.78
C THR A 8 -0.19 -8.76 12.93
N SER A 9 0.41 -8.85 14.11
CA SER A 9 -0.31 -9.30 15.31
C SER A 9 -1.31 -8.24 15.76
N PHE A 10 -2.57 -8.65 15.93
CA PHE A 10 -3.57 -7.85 16.63
C PHE A 10 -3.44 -8.05 18.14
N TYR A 11 -3.48 -6.97 18.91
CA TYR A 11 -3.28 -7.03 20.36
C TYR A 11 -4.56 -7.40 21.14
N SER A 12 -5.72 -7.43 20.47
CA SER A 12 -6.98 -7.93 21.02
C SER A 12 -7.98 -8.25 19.91
N HIS A 13 -9.01 -9.04 20.21
CA HIS A 13 -10.10 -9.31 19.26
C HIS A 13 -10.87 -8.02 18.86
N GLY A 14 -10.99 -7.06 19.78
CA GLY A 14 -11.60 -5.77 19.47
C GLY A 14 -10.74 -4.92 18.53
N ASP A 15 -9.42 -5.08 18.58
CA ASP A 15 -8.49 -4.39 17.69
C ASP A 15 -8.52 -4.99 16.28
N GLU A 16 -8.48 -6.32 16.19
CA GLU A 16 -8.68 -7.08 14.95
C GLU A 16 -10.00 -6.69 14.26
N ARG A 17 -11.11 -6.65 15.01
CA ARG A 17 -12.41 -6.25 14.46
C ARG A 17 -12.39 -4.84 13.86
N ARG A 18 -11.70 -3.89 14.49
CA ARG A 18 -11.59 -2.51 14.00
C ARG A 18 -10.80 -2.42 12.70
N PHE A 19 -9.78 -3.25 12.54
CA PHE A 19 -9.05 -3.36 11.28
C PHE A 19 -9.97 -3.80 10.15
N PHE A 20 -10.69 -4.90 10.35
CA PHE A 20 -11.59 -5.43 9.32
C PHE A 20 -12.78 -4.50 9.03
N GLN A 21 -13.33 -3.83 10.05
CA GLN A 21 -14.37 -2.81 9.83
C GLN A 21 -13.83 -1.65 8.99
N GLY A 22 -12.65 -1.13 9.32
CA GLY A 22 -12.03 -0.06 8.53
C GLY A 22 -11.73 -0.46 7.09
N LEU A 23 -11.42 -1.75 6.85
CA LEU A 23 -11.24 -2.27 5.50
C LEU A 23 -12.57 -2.34 4.72
N ASP A 24 -13.66 -2.74 5.39
CA ASP A 24 -15.01 -2.85 4.82
C ASP A 24 -15.62 -1.46 4.53
N ASP A 25 -15.31 -0.46 5.36
CA ASP A 25 -15.75 0.93 5.18
C ASP A 25 -15.16 1.56 3.89
N ILE A 26 -14.07 1.02 3.36
CA ILE A 26 -13.48 1.44 2.09
C ILE A 26 -14.17 0.68 0.95
N ASP A 27 -15.33 1.18 0.55
CA ASP A 27 -16.30 0.61 -0.41
C ASP A 27 -15.78 0.14 -1.79
N CYS A 28 -14.53 0.44 -2.15
CA CYS A 28 -13.87 0.02 -3.39
C CYS A 28 -12.92 -1.16 -3.20
N ILE A 29 -12.80 -1.68 -1.98
CA ILE A 29 -12.12 -2.94 -1.66
C ILE A 29 -13.17 -4.06 -1.71
N GLU A 30 -12.91 -5.06 -2.54
CA GLU A 30 -13.86 -6.11 -2.90
C GLU A 30 -13.16 -7.48 -2.74
N ASN A 31 -13.95 -8.55 -2.59
CA ASN A 31 -13.45 -9.93 -2.60
C ASN A 31 -12.32 -10.23 -1.58
N VAL A 32 -12.41 -9.67 -0.37
CA VAL A 32 -11.42 -9.90 0.70
C VAL A 32 -11.38 -11.39 1.11
N LYS A 33 -10.19 -12.00 1.08
CA LYS A 33 -9.95 -13.41 1.43
C LYS A 33 -8.70 -13.54 2.29
N GLY A 34 -8.79 -14.38 3.32
CA GLY A 34 -7.62 -14.79 4.10
C GLY A 34 -6.72 -15.76 3.33
N ILE A 35 -5.42 -15.50 3.32
CA ILE A 35 -4.40 -16.36 2.72
C ILE A 35 -3.23 -16.56 3.68
N GLY A 36 -3.22 -17.67 4.42
CA GLY A 36 -2.21 -17.93 5.45
C GLY A 36 -2.23 -16.85 6.54
N ARG A 37 -1.17 -16.04 6.62
CA ARG A 37 -1.05 -14.88 7.53
C ARG A 37 -1.34 -13.53 6.86
N GLY A 38 -1.93 -13.54 5.68
CA GLY A 38 -2.21 -12.33 4.90
C GLY A 38 -3.66 -12.23 4.42
N LEU A 39 -3.92 -11.16 3.69
CA LEU A 39 -5.17 -10.94 2.95
C LEU A 39 -4.88 -10.76 1.47
N ALA A 40 -5.75 -11.33 0.64
CA ALA A 40 -5.86 -11.05 -0.77
C ALA A 40 -7.21 -10.37 -1.04
N PHE A 41 -7.22 -9.30 -1.83
CA PHE A 41 -8.43 -8.57 -2.17
C PHE A 41 -8.31 -7.87 -3.53
N ASP A 42 -9.44 -7.45 -4.07
CA ASP A 42 -9.54 -6.67 -5.28
C ASP A 42 -9.80 -5.20 -4.96
N ILE A 43 -9.09 -4.30 -5.63
CA ILE A 43 -9.35 -2.86 -5.58
C ILE A 43 -10.01 -2.41 -6.88
N ASN A 44 -11.19 -1.82 -6.78
CA ASN A 44 -11.87 -1.16 -7.88
C ASN A 44 -11.24 0.22 -8.14
N LEU A 45 -10.25 0.25 -9.04
CA LEU A 45 -9.48 1.47 -9.32
C LEU A 45 -10.34 2.62 -9.87
N ASN A 46 -11.52 2.37 -10.42
CA ASN A 46 -12.41 3.44 -10.90
C ASN A 46 -13.09 4.17 -9.74
N ARG A 47 -13.35 3.48 -8.63
CA ARG A 47 -13.97 4.02 -7.40
C ARG A 47 -12.98 4.45 -6.33
N PHE A 48 -11.69 4.12 -6.52
CA PHE A 48 -10.62 4.46 -5.60
C PHE A 48 -10.14 5.90 -5.81
N SER A 49 -10.76 6.84 -5.07
CA SER A 49 -10.43 8.26 -5.05
C SER A 49 -9.20 8.55 -4.20
N LYS A 50 -8.69 9.79 -4.24
CA LYS A 50 -7.52 10.19 -3.45
C LYS A 50 -7.77 10.03 -1.95
N GLU A 51 -8.96 10.42 -1.49
CA GLU A 51 -9.40 10.34 -0.09
C GLU A 51 -9.41 8.89 0.40
N LYS A 52 -9.96 7.97 -0.40
CA LYS A 52 -9.96 6.54 -0.06
C LYS A 52 -8.56 5.94 -0.01
N VAL A 53 -7.64 6.43 -0.84
CA VAL A 53 -6.22 6.01 -0.77
C VAL A 53 -5.60 6.48 0.55
N PHE A 54 -5.91 7.69 1.01
CA PHE A 54 -5.46 8.16 2.33
C PHE A 54 -6.01 7.30 3.47
N GLU A 55 -7.32 7.02 3.46
CA GLU A 55 -7.94 6.14 4.47
C GLU A 55 -7.29 4.75 4.48
N PHE A 56 -7.04 4.19 3.30
CA PHE A 56 -6.39 2.90 3.16
C PHE A 56 -4.95 2.92 3.69
N ILE A 57 -4.15 3.93 3.35
CA ILE A 57 -2.78 4.08 3.88
C ILE A 57 -2.80 4.26 5.39
N ALA A 58 -3.69 5.10 5.91
CA ALA A 58 -3.80 5.35 7.35
C ALA A 58 -4.18 4.07 8.12
N LEU A 59 -5.09 3.26 7.57
CA LEU A 59 -5.45 1.96 8.12
C LEU A 59 -4.23 1.03 8.16
N LEU A 60 -3.54 0.83 7.04
CA LEU A 60 -2.38 -0.07 7.00
C LEU A 60 -1.24 0.43 7.91
N TRP A 61 -0.98 1.74 7.92
CA TRP A 61 0.01 2.37 8.77
C TRP A 61 -0.27 2.13 10.26
N ARG A 62 -1.52 2.35 10.69
CA ARG A 62 -1.95 2.15 12.09
C ARG A 62 -1.69 0.73 12.59
N TYR A 63 -1.88 -0.25 11.72
CA TYR A 63 -1.67 -1.67 12.03
C TYR A 63 -0.26 -2.16 11.65
N GLN A 64 0.66 -1.26 11.31
CA GLN A 64 2.05 -1.57 10.96
C GLN A 64 2.17 -2.56 9.79
N ILE A 65 1.19 -2.55 8.89
CA ILE A 65 1.19 -3.39 7.70
C ILE A 65 2.11 -2.76 6.65
N ASP A 66 2.88 -3.61 5.97
CA ASP A 66 3.79 -3.19 4.90
C ASP A 66 3.04 -2.41 3.81
N LEU A 67 3.53 -1.20 3.53
CA LEU A 67 2.95 -0.31 2.53
C LEU A 67 3.57 -0.50 1.14
N THR A 68 4.64 -1.29 1.02
CA THR A 68 5.30 -1.58 -0.26
C THR A 68 4.32 -2.01 -1.35
N PRO A 69 3.29 -2.86 -1.12
CA PRO A 69 2.33 -3.25 -2.16
C PRO A 69 1.55 -2.06 -2.77
N ILE A 70 1.38 -0.96 -2.03
CA ILE A 70 0.61 0.21 -2.47
C ILE A 70 1.33 0.95 -3.61
N ARG A 71 2.67 0.84 -3.70
CA ARG A 71 3.46 1.47 -4.79
C ARG A 71 2.98 1.06 -6.20
N LEU A 72 2.41 -0.15 -6.31
CA LEU A 72 1.83 -0.67 -7.56
C LEU A 72 0.71 0.24 -8.11
N LEU A 73 0.03 1.00 -7.25
CA LEU A 73 -0.96 1.99 -7.69
C LEU A 73 -0.30 3.10 -8.51
N ALA A 74 0.81 3.65 -8.01
CA ALA A 74 1.58 4.71 -8.66
C ALA A 74 2.23 4.21 -9.97
N GLU A 75 2.71 2.96 -9.98
CA GLU A 75 3.30 2.33 -11.17
C GLU A 75 2.27 2.07 -12.27
N ARG A 76 1.06 1.61 -11.92
CA ARG A 76 0.06 1.16 -12.91
C ARG A 76 -0.89 2.25 -13.38
N ARG A 77 -0.99 3.38 -12.68
CA ARG A 77 -1.95 4.46 -12.98
C ARG A 77 -1.38 5.83 -12.68
N LYS A 78 -1.30 6.69 -13.71
CA LYS A 78 -0.83 8.08 -13.60
C LYS A 78 -1.59 8.92 -12.56
N LYS A 79 -2.89 8.65 -12.34
CA LYS A 79 -3.69 9.38 -11.33
C LYS A 79 -3.20 9.20 -9.88
N PHE A 80 -2.35 8.21 -9.62
CA PHE A 80 -1.76 7.94 -8.31
C PHE A 80 -0.27 8.27 -8.24
N ALA A 81 0.29 9.02 -9.22
CA ALA A 81 1.71 9.36 -9.24
C ALA A 81 2.18 10.10 -7.99
N TRP A 82 1.29 10.89 -7.36
CA TRP A 82 1.55 11.63 -6.13
C TRP A 82 1.93 10.74 -4.92
N LEU A 83 1.64 9.44 -4.96
CA LEU A 83 2.08 8.49 -3.92
C LEU A 83 3.60 8.38 -3.80
N ARG A 84 4.33 8.80 -4.84
CA ARG A 84 5.81 8.83 -4.89
C ARG A 84 6.41 10.11 -4.33
N GLU A 85 5.61 11.11 -3.99
CA GLU A 85 6.14 12.37 -3.50
C GLU A 85 6.71 12.18 -2.09
N ASN A 86 7.97 12.57 -1.89
CA ASN A 86 8.72 12.39 -0.63
C ASN A 86 8.19 13.23 0.54
N GLN A 87 7.31 14.20 0.27
CA GLN A 87 6.69 15.05 1.29
C GLN A 87 5.68 14.30 2.17
N TYR A 88 5.20 13.13 1.75
CA TYR A 88 4.22 12.36 2.51
C TYR A 88 4.90 11.41 3.49
N TYR A 89 4.31 11.28 4.69
CA TYR A 89 4.86 10.49 5.79
C TYR A 89 5.07 9.00 5.48
N TRP A 90 4.35 8.45 4.50
CA TRP A 90 4.46 7.04 4.11
C TRP A 90 5.58 6.76 3.11
N HIS A 91 6.22 7.79 2.54
CA HIS A 91 7.16 7.64 1.41
C HIS A 91 8.25 6.62 1.72
N GLU A 92 8.94 6.79 2.85
CA GLU A 92 10.05 5.92 3.27
C GLU A 92 9.61 4.45 3.50
N CYS A 93 8.35 4.22 3.87
CA CYS A 93 7.80 2.88 4.05
C CYS A 93 7.40 2.22 2.73
N MET A 94 7.02 3.00 1.71
CA MET A 94 6.69 2.49 0.37
C MET A 94 7.94 2.28 -0.50
N TYR A 95 8.97 3.09 -0.28
CA TYR A 95 10.22 3.12 -1.06
C TYR A 95 11.44 3.03 -0.13
N PRO A 96 11.63 1.89 0.57
CA PRO A 96 12.78 1.74 1.44
C PRO A 96 14.09 1.74 0.61
N PRO A 97 15.19 2.32 1.11
CA PRO A 97 16.43 2.55 0.36
C PRO A 97 17.15 1.30 -0.18
N ASN A 98 16.71 0.10 0.17
CA ASN A 98 17.22 -1.19 -0.35
C ASN A 98 16.21 -1.92 -1.26
N SER A 99 15.15 -1.24 -1.72
CA SER A 99 14.25 -1.82 -2.70
C SER A 99 15.03 -1.95 -4.02
N LYS A 100 15.14 -3.19 -4.54
CA LYS A 100 15.92 -3.53 -5.76
C LYS A 100 15.49 -2.79 -7.05
N HIS A 101 14.58 -1.83 -6.95
CA HIS A 101 14.04 -1.07 -8.07
C HIS A 101 14.82 0.24 -8.36
N ASP A 102 15.69 0.67 -7.43
CA ASP A 102 16.43 1.93 -7.56
C ASP A 102 17.87 1.75 -8.09
N SER A 103 18.39 0.52 -8.09
CA SER A 103 19.73 0.19 -8.59
C SER A 103 19.87 0.25 -10.12
N GLU A 104 18.77 0.39 -10.87
CA GLU A 104 18.83 0.52 -12.34
C GLU A 104 19.03 1.98 -12.78
N ASN A 105 18.59 2.97 -11.98
CA ASN A 105 18.73 4.39 -12.30
C ASN A 105 20.06 4.99 -11.82
N ALA A 106 20.74 4.37 -10.86
CA ALA A 106 22.03 4.85 -10.35
C ALA A 106 23.21 4.54 -11.30
N ASN A 107 23.11 3.49 -12.13
CA ASN A 107 24.19 3.08 -13.03
C ASN A 107 24.22 3.84 -14.37
N ILE A 108 23.14 4.56 -14.73
CA ILE A 108 23.09 5.34 -15.97
C ILE A 108 23.81 6.68 -15.80
N THR A 109 23.80 7.25 -14.59
CA THR A 109 24.42 8.55 -14.29
C THR A 109 25.93 8.48 -13.99
N SER A 110 26.50 7.29 -13.76
CA SER A 110 27.94 7.14 -13.47
C SER A 110 28.80 6.73 -14.68
N SER A 111 28.22 6.69 -15.88
CA SER A 111 28.93 6.34 -17.13
C SER A 111 29.12 7.54 -18.07
N ILE A 112 28.88 8.76 -17.56
CA ILE A 112 29.21 10.02 -18.24
C ILE A 112 30.19 10.75 -17.33
N ASP A 113 31.44 10.28 -17.30
CA ASP A 113 32.65 11.04 -16.99
C ASP A 113 33.86 10.27 -17.56
#